data_AF-A0A124E3J4-F1
#
_entry.id   AF-A0A124E3J4-F1
#
_cell.length_a   1.000
_cell.length_b   1.000
_cell.length_c   1.000
_cell.angle_alpha   90.00
_cell.angle_beta   90.00
_cell.angle_gamma   90.00
#
_symmetry.space_group_name_H-M   'P 1'
#
loop_
_entity.id
_entity.type
_entity.pdbx_description
1 polymer ?
#
loop_
_entity_poly.entity_id
_entity_poly.type
_entity_poly.pdbx_seq_one_letter_code
_entity_poly.pdbx_strand_id
1 'polypeptide(L)'
;MAGAESLEIDGLEVAVSNPDKVVFPDARVTKLDLINYYRSVADGALRGVYDRPMILKRFVKGIGTEAIFQKRAPEKRPDYVEVAELKYRSGTSAKEAVLRNTAGLAWAVNLGCVDFNPHPVRSGDLDHPDELRVDLDPMPGVGWSQIVEVAQVAREVLEEHGLTAWPKTSGSRGFHIYARIQPQWPFAKVRLAAETVARAVELKVPDIATARWWKEERGERVFVDFNQNAKDRTVASAYSVRATPDARVSTPLRWDEVDGCRPEAFTIATVPDRFAEIGDPWEGMDTTVGELDALLALAKELGPAEKAPKGASHDGRRQSSMPLIEIAKTKTKDEAMAALDVWRERHPAVARRLEPADVLLDGMRGPSSIWYRVRVNLQHVPEAERPPQEALLADYNPWEHYRGAQWKH
;
A
#
# COMPACT_ATOMS: atom_id res chain seq x y z
N MET A 1 -32.15 -5.78 15.91
CA MET A 1 -30.68 -5.64 15.92
C MET A 1 -30.18 -6.46 17.08
N ALA A 2 -29.32 -7.45 16.85
CA ALA A 2 -28.63 -8.12 17.96
C ALA A 2 -27.90 -7.05 18.79
N GLY A 3 -27.96 -7.18 20.11
CA GLY A 3 -27.28 -6.27 21.04
C GLY A 3 -25.76 -6.33 20.89
N ALA A 4 -25.04 -5.55 21.70
CA ALA A 4 -23.61 -5.78 21.85
C ALA A 4 -23.39 -7.20 22.39
N GLU A 5 -22.50 -7.96 21.75
CA GLU A 5 -22.06 -9.28 22.20
C GLU A 5 -20.69 -9.12 22.88
N SER A 6 -20.38 -9.98 23.83
CA SER A 6 -19.07 -10.02 24.47
C SER A 6 -18.37 -11.32 24.10
N LEU A 7 -17.16 -11.23 23.54
CA LEU A 7 -16.36 -12.39 23.16
C LEU A 7 -15.17 -12.53 24.13
N GLU A 8 -14.93 -13.73 24.64
CA GLU A 8 -13.69 -14.04 25.34
C GLU A 8 -12.59 -14.39 24.31
N ILE A 9 -11.51 -13.61 24.29
CA ILE A 9 -10.37 -13.77 23.38
C ILE A 9 -9.08 -13.56 24.19
N ASP A 10 -8.19 -14.55 24.21
CA ASP A 10 -6.95 -14.54 25.01
C ASP A 10 -7.19 -14.26 26.51
N GLY A 11 -8.31 -14.75 27.07
CA GLY A 11 -8.72 -14.49 28.45
C GLY A 11 -9.17 -13.04 28.72
N LEU A 12 -9.36 -12.24 27.66
CA LEU A 12 -9.85 -10.87 27.73
C LEU A 12 -11.27 -10.79 27.18
N GLU A 13 -12.09 -9.98 27.82
CA GLU A 13 -13.45 -9.70 27.37
C GLU A 13 -13.44 -8.59 26.30
N VAL A 14 -13.93 -8.90 25.09
CA VAL A 14 -13.97 -8.00 23.94
C VAL A 14 -15.41 -7.73 23.55
N ALA A 15 -15.90 -6.52 23.84
CA ALA A 15 -17.23 -6.09 23.42
C ALA A 15 -17.29 -5.85 21.89
N VAL A 16 -18.19 -6.55 21.21
CA VAL A 16 -18.46 -6.45 19.77
C VAL A 16 -19.81 -5.80 19.55
N SER A 17 -19.80 -4.67 18.84
CA SER A 17 -21.03 -3.95 18.50
C SER A 17 -21.47 -4.29 17.07
N ASN A 18 -22.78 -4.49 16.86
CA ASN A 18 -23.33 -4.81 15.54
C ASN A 18 -22.60 -5.99 14.85
N PRO A 19 -22.52 -7.18 15.48
CA PRO A 19 -21.79 -8.33 14.93
C PRO A 19 -22.30 -8.72 13.53
N ASP A 20 -23.61 -8.69 13.31
CA ASP A 20 -24.26 -9.06 12.03
C ASP A 20 -24.10 -8.01 10.92
N LYS A 21 -23.39 -6.91 11.19
CA LYS A 21 -23.21 -5.86 10.19
C LYS A 21 -22.41 -6.38 9.02
N VAL A 22 -23.02 -6.39 7.84
CA VAL A 22 -22.35 -6.71 6.57
C VAL A 22 -21.25 -5.67 6.29
N VAL A 23 -20.01 -6.14 6.18
CA VAL A 23 -18.85 -5.34 5.82
C VAL A 23 -18.56 -5.47 4.32
N PHE A 24 -18.68 -6.69 3.79
CA PHE A 24 -18.53 -7.02 2.37
C PHE A 24 -19.85 -7.58 1.82
N PRO A 25 -20.63 -6.77 1.07
CA PRO A 25 -21.91 -7.21 0.53
C PRO A 25 -21.80 -8.42 -0.40
N ASP A 26 -20.85 -8.38 -1.35
CA ASP A 26 -20.73 -9.39 -2.41
C ASP A 26 -20.23 -10.73 -1.85
N ALA A 27 -19.21 -10.69 -0.98
CA ALA A 27 -18.73 -11.86 -0.24
C ALA A 27 -19.65 -12.29 0.92
N ARG A 28 -20.69 -11.50 1.25
CA ARG A 28 -21.63 -11.71 2.36
C ARG A 28 -20.96 -11.84 3.73
N VAL A 29 -19.86 -11.12 3.94
CA VAL A 29 -19.05 -11.19 5.17
C VAL A 29 -19.52 -10.13 6.16
N THR A 30 -19.84 -10.56 7.38
CA THR A 30 -20.20 -9.69 8.50
C THR A 30 -18.98 -9.25 9.31
N LYS A 31 -19.19 -8.35 10.27
CA LYS A 31 -18.14 -7.95 11.23
C LYS A 31 -17.69 -9.15 12.07
N LEU A 32 -18.61 -9.99 12.52
CA LEU A 32 -18.27 -11.16 13.33
C LEU A 32 -17.45 -12.17 12.54
N ASP A 33 -17.77 -12.38 11.26
CA ASP A 33 -16.97 -13.22 10.36
C ASP A 33 -15.53 -12.71 10.24
N LEU A 34 -15.36 -11.38 10.11
CA LEU A 34 -14.04 -10.75 10.05
C LEU A 34 -13.25 -10.93 11.36
N ILE A 35 -13.91 -10.86 12.52
CA ILE A 35 -13.27 -11.15 13.81
C ILE A 35 -12.85 -12.62 13.87
N ASN A 36 -13.73 -13.54 13.50
CA ASN A 36 -13.44 -14.98 13.52
C ASN A 36 -12.32 -15.37 12.54
N TYR A 37 -12.25 -14.72 11.38
CA TYR A 37 -11.12 -14.84 10.47
C TYR A 37 -9.80 -14.50 11.17
N TYR A 38 -9.67 -13.33 11.80
CA TYR A 38 -8.41 -12.96 12.48
C TYR A 38 -8.09 -13.87 13.68
N ARG A 39 -9.11 -14.45 14.34
CA ARG A 39 -8.89 -15.48 15.35
C ARG A 39 -8.28 -16.75 14.75
N SER A 40 -8.73 -17.16 13.56
CA SER A 40 -8.24 -18.38 12.90
C SER A 40 -6.80 -18.28 12.38
N VAL A 41 -6.32 -17.07 12.08
CA VAL A 41 -4.97 -16.81 11.57
C VAL A 41 -4.11 -15.98 12.53
N ALA A 42 -4.49 -15.95 13.82
CA ALA A 42 -3.96 -15.00 14.80
C ALA A 42 -2.43 -15.01 14.88
N ASP A 43 -1.80 -16.18 14.94
CA ASP A 43 -0.36 -16.31 15.05
C ASP A 43 0.38 -15.65 13.87
N GLY A 44 -0.11 -15.84 12.65
CA GLY A 44 0.46 -15.22 11.46
C GLY A 44 0.12 -13.74 11.33
N ALA A 45 -1.14 -13.36 11.60
CA ALA A 45 -1.57 -11.97 11.55
C ALA A 45 -0.79 -11.12 12.58
N LEU A 46 -0.56 -11.66 13.78
CA LEU A 46 0.24 -11.00 14.81
C LEU A 46 1.70 -10.86 14.39
N ARG A 47 2.35 -11.84 13.75
CA ARG A 47 3.71 -11.62 13.20
C ARG A 47 3.79 -10.39 12.28
N GLY A 48 2.72 -10.11 11.53
CA GLY A 48 2.64 -8.94 10.66
C GLY A 48 2.44 -7.59 11.38
N VAL A 49 1.84 -7.57 12.57
CA VAL A 49 1.42 -6.31 13.25
C VAL A 49 1.96 -6.13 14.67
N TYR A 50 2.55 -7.17 15.25
CA TYR A 50 2.89 -7.25 16.66
C TYR A 50 3.85 -6.13 17.06
N ASP A 51 3.45 -5.36 18.08
CA ASP A 51 4.23 -4.27 18.63
C ASP A 51 4.52 -3.13 17.64
N ARG A 52 3.76 -3.03 16.53
CA ARG A 52 3.94 -1.98 15.52
C ARG A 52 2.88 -0.88 15.69
N PRO A 53 3.25 0.41 15.75
CA PRO A 53 2.27 1.46 15.52
C PRO A 53 1.70 1.33 14.10
N MET A 54 0.41 1.60 13.94
CA MET A 54 -0.26 1.41 12.66
C MET A 54 -1.36 2.42 12.38
N ILE A 55 -1.58 2.63 11.08
CA ILE A 55 -2.74 3.32 10.55
C ILE A 55 -3.85 2.29 10.37
N LEU A 56 -5.03 2.56 10.94
CA LEU A 56 -6.21 1.73 10.75
C LEU A 56 -7.04 2.28 9.58
N LYS A 57 -7.22 1.48 8.53
CA LYS A 57 -8.12 1.83 7.42
C LYS A 57 -9.51 1.26 7.69
N ARG A 58 -10.41 2.14 8.11
CA ARG A 58 -11.70 1.80 8.70
C ARG A 58 -12.86 2.00 7.71
N PHE A 59 -13.69 0.98 7.59
CA PHE A 59 -14.90 0.95 6.78
C PHE A 59 -16.13 0.84 7.68
N VAL A 60 -16.39 1.92 8.43
CA VAL A 60 -17.44 1.93 9.47
C VAL A 60 -18.81 1.59 8.91
N LYS A 61 -19.07 1.88 7.62
CA LYS A 61 -20.33 1.58 6.91
C LYS A 61 -20.24 0.41 5.92
N GLY A 62 -19.14 -0.36 5.95
CA GLY A 62 -18.84 -1.37 4.94
C GLY A 62 -18.01 -0.83 3.78
N ILE A 63 -17.50 -1.72 2.93
CA ILE A 63 -16.50 -1.38 1.89
C ILE A 63 -17.05 -0.55 0.71
N GLY A 64 -18.38 -0.51 0.54
CA GLY A 64 -19.04 0.32 -0.47
C GLY A 64 -19.08 1.80 -0.14
N THR A 65 -18.50 2.23 0.99
CA THR A 65 -18.37 3.63 1.38
C THR A 65 -16.89 3.98 1.59
N GLU A 66 -16.54 5.24 1.35
CA GLU A 66 -15.18 5.76 1.56
C GLU A 66 -14.60 5.42 2.95
N ALA A 67 -13.32 5.07 2.94
CA ALA A 67 -12.61 4.65 4.14
C ALA A 67 -12.18 5.85 5.00
N ILE A 68 -12.08 5.62 6.32
CA ILE A 68 -11.44 6.54 7.27
C ILE A 68 -10.04 6.02 7.58
N PHE A 69 -9.02 6.83 7.29
CA PHE A 69 -7.64 6.55 7.69
C PHE A 69 -7.37 7.11 9.08
N GLN A 70 -7.42 6.25 10.08
CA GLN A 70 -7.20 6.65 11.46
C GLN A 70 -5.74 6.43 11.86
N LYS A 71 -5.00 7.53 11.99
CA LYS A 71 -3.65 7.52 12.59
C LYS A 71 -3.72 7.49 14.12
N ARG A 72 -4.44 8.45 14.73
CA ARG A 72 -4.57 8.57 16.18
C ARG A 72 -5.54 7.54 16.75
N ALA A 73 -5.10 6.75 17.71
CA ALA A 73 -5.96 5.84 18.46
C ALA A 73 -6.99 6.63 19.28
N PRO A 74 -8.20 6.08 19.52
CA PRO A 74 -9.20 6.72 20.39
C PRO A 74 -8.66 6.87 21.82
N GLU A 75 -9.01 7.97 22.49
CA GLU A 75 -8.62 8.19 23.90
C GLU A 75 -9.19 7.10 24.80
N LYS A 76 -10.49 6.81 24.63
CA LYS A 76 -11.17 5.68 25.26
C LYS A 76 -10.89 4.41 24.47
N ARG A 77 -10.05 3.55 25.02
CA ARG A 77 -9.71 2.23 24.48
C ARG A 77 -9.47 1.27 25.65
N PRO A 78 -9.56 -0.05 25.43
CA PRO A 78 -9.21 -1.04 26.45
C PRO A 78 -7.73 -0.95 26.84
N ASP A 79 -7.41 -1.33 28.07
CA ASP A 79 -6.04 -1.24 28.61
C ASP A 79 -5.03 -2.13 27.87
N TYR A 80 -5.50 -3.22 27.26
CA TYR A 80 -4.69 -4.10 26.42
C TYR A 80 -4.34 -3.51 25.03
N VAL A 81 -4.83 -2.31 24.71
CA VAL A 81 -4.47 -1.58 23.47
C VAL A 81 -3.57 -0.40 23.81
N GLU A 82 -2.28 -0.61 23.63
CA GLU A 82 -1.27 0.42 23.83
C GLU A 82 -1.14 1.37 22.63
N VAL A 83 -0.35 2.43 22.82
CA VAL A 83 -0.08 3.41 21.77
C VAL A 83 1.39 3.81 21.76
N ALA A 84 1.92 4.08 20.57
CA ALA A 84 3.22 4.70 20.39
C ALA A 84 3.06 6.05 19.68
N GLU A 85 3.80 7.07 20.12
CA GLU A 85 3.72 8.40 19.55
C GLU A 85 4.70 8.56 18.38
N LEU A 86 4.17 8.51 17.15
CA LEU A 86 4.96 8.69 15.94
C LEU A 86 5.03 10.17 15.55
N LYS A 87 6.24 10.68 15.32
CA LYS A 87 6.49 12.02 14.78
C LYS A 87 6.62 11.96 13.26
N TYR A 88 5.77 12.71 12.57
CA TYR A 88 5.75 12.79 11.11
C TYR A 88 6.71 13.88 10.59
N ARG A 89 7.07 13.77 9.32
CA ARG A 89 7.94 14.74 8.65
C ARG A 89 7.35 16.16 8.62
N SER A 90 6.02 16.28 8.67
CA SER A 90 5.29 17.54 8.78
C SER A 90 5.48 18.28 10.11
N GLY A 91 6.16 17.68 11.09
CA GLY A 91 6.32 18.23 12.45
C GLY A 91 5.15 17.90 13.39
N THR A 92 4.09 17.26 12.89
CA THR A 92 2.97 16.77 13.71
C THR A 92 3.28 15.39 14.31
N SER A 93 2.54 14.98 15.34
CA SER A 93 2.60 13.62 15.90
C SER A 93 1.21 13.00 16.10
N ALA A 94 1.15 11.68 16.20
CA ALA A 94 -0.03 10.97 16.67
C ALA A 94 0.35 9.76 17.52
N LYS A 95 -0.47 9.50 18.55
CA LYS A 95 -0.45 8.25 19.32
C LYS A 95 -1.20 7.19 18.51
N GLU A 96 -0.46 6.36 17.78
CA GLU A 96 -1.02 5.30 16.94
C GLU A 96 -1.22 4.02 17.76
N ALA A 97 -2.20 3.20 17.41
CA ALA A 97 -2.49 1.95 18.13
C ALA A 97 -1.36 0.93 17.94
N VAL A 98 -1.04 0.20 19.01
CA VAL A 98 -0.07 -0.89 19.03
C VAL A 98 -0.79 -2.15 19.52
N LEU A 99 -0.77 -3.20 18.71
CA LEU A 99 -1.46 -4.46 18.99
C LEU A 99 -0.44 -5.55 19.31
N ARG A 100 -0.73 -6.38 20.33
CA ARG A 100 0.16 -7.47 20.77
C ARG A 100 -0.54 -8.82 20.95
N ASN A 101 -1.85 -8.89 20.76
CA ASN A 101 -2.64 -10.08 20.97
C ASN A 101 -3.89 -10.09 20.07
N THR A 102 -4.59 -11.22 20.05
CA THR A 102 -5.77 -11.45 19.21
C THR A 102 -6.93 -10.56 19.64
N ALA A 103 -7.06 -10.27 20.93
CA ALA A 103 -8.04 -9.30 21.44
C ALA A 103 -7.84 -7.89 20.84
N GLY A 104 -6.60 -7.46 20.64
CA GLY A 104 -6.26 -6.21 19.96
C GLY A 104 -6.66 -6.19 18.48
N LEU A 105 -6.47 -7.31 17.76
CA LEU A 105 -6.96 -7.47 16.38
C LEU A 105 -8.49 -7.36 16.33
N ALA A 106 -9.19 -8.10 17.19
CA ALA A 106 -10.65 -8.07 17.28
C ALA A 106 -11.18 -6.67 17.63
N TRP A 107 -10.52 -5.96 18.55
CA TRP A 107 -10.84 -4.57 18.88
C TRP A 107 -10.74 -3.65 17.66
N ALA A 108 -9.65 -3.75 16.89
CA ALA A 108 -9.47 -2.94 15.69
C ALA A 108 -10.55 -3.24 14.64
N VAL A 109 -10.88 -4.51 14.42
CA VAL A 109 -11.99 -4.93 13.54
C VAL A 109 -13.33 -4.40 14.04
N ASN A 110 -13.58 -4.40 15.34
CA ASN A 110 -14.82 -3.87 15.92
C ASN A 110 -14.98 -2.36 15.66
N LEU A 111 -13.87 -1.62 15.62
CA LEU A 111 -13.84 -0.22 15.17
C LEU A 111 -14.10 -0.06 13.66
N GLY A 112 -14.22 -1.16 12.91
CA GLY A 112 -14.42 -1.20 11.48
C GLY A 112 -13.12 -1.25 10.68
N CYS A 113 -11.97 -1.56 11.30
CA CYS A 113 -10.74 -1.78 10.55
C CYS A 113 -10.88 -3.01 9.66
N VAL A 114 -10.56 -2.87 8.37
CA VAL A 114 -10.47 -3.98 7.43
C VAL A 114 -9.01 -4.23 7.08
N ASP A 115 -8.29 -3.14 6.78
CA ASP A 115 -6.93 -3.15 6.25
C ASP A 115 -5.96 -2.58 7.30
N PHE A 116 -5.08 -3.45 7.81
CA PHE A 116 -4.10 -3.16 8.85
C PHE A 116 -2.79 -2.69 8.22
N ASN A 117 -2.36 -1.47 8.56
CA ASN A 117 -1.23 -0.82 7.90
C ASN A 117 -0.15 -0.42 8.92
N PRO A 118 0.67 -1.37 9.41
CA PRO A 118 1.76 -1.09 10.35
C PRO A 118 2.94 -0.37 9.69
N HIS A 119 3.59 0.50 10.48
CA HIS A 119 4.92 1.02 10.14
C HIS A 119 5.96 -0.12 10.23
N PRO A 120 7.09 -0.04 9.51
CA PRO A 120 8.15 -1.07 9.55
C PRO A 120 9.03 -0.97 10.81
N VAL A 121 8.50 -0.43 11.92
CA VAL A 121 9.19 -0.21 13.20
C VAL A 121 8.39 -0.84 14.33
N ARG A 122 9.05 -1.08 15.46
CA ARG A 122 8.42 -1.56 16.70
C ARG A 122 8.32 -0.43 17.71
N SER A 123 7.40 -0.53 18.67
CA SER A 123 7.04 0.58 19.57
C SER A 123 8.22 1.06 20.43
N GLY A 124 9.17 0.17 20.72
CA GLY A 124 10.39 0.48 21.47
C GLY A 124 11.43 1.30 20.71
N ASP A 125 11.43 1.27 19.38
CA ASP A 125 12.34 2.05 18.53
C ASP A 125 11.63 2.46 17.23
N LEU A 126 11.22 3.73 17.17
CA LEU A 126 10.44 4.29 16.06
C LEU A 126 11.30 4.91 14.94
N ASP A 127 12.62 4.88 15.06
CA ASP A 127 13.52 5.50 14.10
C ASP A 127 14.33 4.49 13.27
N HIS A 128 14.43 3.24 13.73
CA HIS A 128 15.14 2.17 13.04
C HIS A 128 14.20 1.03 12.61
N PRO A 129 13.84 0.95 11.31
CA PRO A 129 13.02 -0.15 10.82
C PRO A 129 13.68 -1.51 10.98
N ASP A 130 12.88 -2.53 11.27
CA ASP A 130 13.27 -3.94 11.29
C ASP A 130 12.80 -4.69 10.03
N GLU A 131 12.22 -3.99 9.05
CA GLU A 131 11.77 -4.56 7.77
C GLU A 131 12.26 -3.72 6.60
N LEU A 132 12.88 -4.38 5.62
CA LEU A 132 12.94 -3.88 4.25
C LEU A 132 11.75 -4.46 3.48
N ARG A 133 11.01 -3.60 2.77
CA ARG A 133 9.80 -3.98 2.04
C ARG A 133 9.97 -3.68 0.56
N VAL A 134 9.91 -4.69 -0.30
CA VAL A 134 9.81 -4.54 -1.75
C VAL A 134 8.34 -4.60 -2.13
N ASP A 135 7.84 -3.54 -2.77
CA ASP A 135 6.46 -3.44 -3.24
C ASP A 135 6.44 -3.42 -4.77
N LEU A 136 5.80 -4.41 -5.37
CA LEU A 136 5.68 -4.57 -6.81
C LEU A 136 4.31 -4.09 -7.26
N ASP A 137 4.31 -2.88 -7.82
CA ASP A 137 3.11 -2.15 -8.22
C ASP A 137 2.93 -2.22 -9.74
N PRO A 138 1.95 -3.00 -10.26
CA PRO A 138 1.73 -3.09 -11.69
C PRO A 138 1.17 -1.79 -12.26
N MET A 139 1.85 -1.24 -13.26
CA MET A 139 1.30 -0.18 -14.09
C MET A 139 0.15 -0.71 -14.97
N PRO A 140 -0.75 0.15 -15.46
CA PRO A 140 -1.78 -0.29 -16.41
C PRO A 140 -1.14 -1.02 -17.61
N GLY A 141 -1.75 -2.12 -18.06
CA GLY A 141 -1.21 -2.99 -19.11
C GLY A 141 -0.43 -4.21 -18.58
N VAL A 142 0.12 -4.13 -17.36
CA VAL A 142 0.91 -5.22 -16.76
C VAL A 142 0.02 -6.40 -16.33
N GLY A 143 0.35 -7.60 -16.79
CA GLY A 143 -0.30 -8.85 -16.41
C GLY A 143 0.31 -9.51 -15.17
N TRP A 144 -0.43 -10.43 -14.53
CA TRP A 144 0.01 -11.13 -13.30
C TRP A 144 1.31 -11.91 -13.47
N SER A 145 1.51 -12.57 -14.63
CA SER A 145 2.73 -13.34 -14.89
C SER A 145 3.99 -12.46 -14.88
N GLN A 146 3.91 -11.22 -15.37
CA GLN A 146 5.02 -10.27 -15.31
C GLN A 146 5.33 -9.87 -13.86
N ILE A 147 4.32 -9.71 -13.01
CA ILE A 147 4.52 -9.41 -11.58
C ILE A 147 5.25 -10.55 -10.88
N VAL A 148 4.86 -11.79 -11.17
CA VAL A 148 5.50 -13.01 -10.64
C VAL A 148 6.95 -13.11 -11.11
N GLU A 149 7.22 -12.86 -12.38
CA GLU A 149 8.59 -12.86 -12.93
C GLU A 149 9.47 -11.80 -12.23
N VAL A 150 8.96 -10.58 -12.06
CA VAL A 150 9.67 -9.52 -11.33
C VAL A 150 9.84 -9.89 -9.85
N ALA A 151 8.91 -10.63 -9.24
CA ALA A 151 9.03 -11.11 -7.87
C ALA A 151 10.17 -12.13 -7.70
N GLN A 152 10.34 -13.05 -8.65
CA GLN A 152 11.47 -14.00 -8.65
C GLN A 152 12.80 -13.26 -8.81
N VAL A 153 12.89 -12.26 -9.69
CA VAL A 153 14.11 -11.45 -9.83
C VAL A 153 14.39 -10.63 -8.56
N ALA A 154 13.37 -10.07 -7.92
CA ALA A 154 13.52 -9.36 -6.65
C ALA A 154 14.01 -10.29 -5.52
N ARG A 155 13.56 -11.55 -5.51
CA ARG A 155 14.08 -12.59 -4.61
C ARG A 155 15.56 -12.82 -4.83
N GLU A 156 15.98 -13.07 -6.07
CA GLU A 156 17.39 -13.29 -6.42
C GLU A 156 18.26 -12.13 -5.93
N VAL A 157 17.85 -10.89 -6.20
CA VAL A 157 18.58 -9.70 -5.76
C VAL A 157 18.70 -9.65 -4.23
N LEU A 158 17.64 -9.97 -3.48
CA LEU A 158 17.70 -9.99 -2.02
C LEU A 158 18.66 -11.09 -1.51
N GLU A 159 18.54 -12.30 -2.06
CA GLU A 159 19.35 -13.47 -1.65
C GLU A 159 20.83 -13.30 -2.02
N GLU A 160 21.15 -12.73 -3.19
CA GLU A 160 22.52 -12.35 -3.61
C GLU A 160 23.20 -11.40 -2.60
N HIS A 161 22.41 -10.62 -1.86
CA HIS A 161 22.88 -9.65 -0.87
C HIS A 161 22.66 -10.11 0.57
N GLY A 162 22.46 -11.41 0.79
CA GLY A 162 22.39 -12.01 2.13
C GLY A 162 21.09 -11.77 2.88
N LEU A 163 20.01 -11.37 2.20
CA LEU A 163 18.70 -11.19 2.78
C LEU A 163 17.78 -12.37 2.45
N THR A 164 17.11 -12.93 3.45
CA THR A 164 16.03 -13.89 3.22
C THR A 164 14.77 -13.16 2.77
N ALA A 165 14.25 -13.53 1.61
CA ALA A 165 13.08 -12.91 1.00
C ALA A 165 11.79 -13.65 1.40
N TRP A 166 10.78 -12.93 1.86
CA TRP A 166 9.51 -13.47 2.35
C TRP A 166 8.35 -12.95 1.49
N PRO A 167 7.75 -13.77 0.61
CA PRO A 167 6.78 -13.31 -0.38
C PRO A 167 5.35 -13.30 0.16
N LYS A 168 4.54 -12.35 -0.32
CA LYS A 168 3.09 -12.35 -0.12
C LYS A 168 2.36 -11.67 -1.27
N THR A 169 1.15 -12.14 -1.57
CA THR A 169 0.25 -11.33 -2.39
C THR A 169 -0.11 -10.05 -1.64
N SER A 170 -0.35 -8.95 -2.36
CA SER A 170 -0.85 -7.72 -1.71
C SER A 170 -2.31 -7.86 -1.27
N GLY A 171 -3.06 -8.83 -1.82
CA GLY A 171 -4.52 -8.90 -1.72
C GLY A 171 -5.25 -7.83 -2.55
N SER A 172 -4.52 -7.11 -3.40
CA SER A 172 -5.06 -6.17 -4.39
C SER A 172 -4.46 -6.52 -5.76
N ARG A 173 -3.73 -5.59 -6.41
CA ARG A 173 -3.14 -5.81 -7.74
C ARG A 173 -1.65 -6.19 -7.70
N GLY A 174 -0.92 -5.76 -6.68
CA GLY A 174 0.52 -5.94 -6.58
C GLY A 174 0.97 -7.15 -5.77
N PHE A 175 2.27 -7.22 -5.52
CA PHE A 175 2.94 -8.30 -4.79
C PHE A 175 4.00 -7.71 -3.86
N HIS A 176 4.14 -8.20 -2.63
CA HIS A 176 5.13 -7.67 -1.69
C HIS A 176 6.14 -8.76 -1.31
N ILE A 177 7.39 -8.36 -1.12
CA ILE A 177 8.47 -9.22 -0.63
C ILE A 177 9.16 -8.51 0.53
N TYR A 178 9.19 -9.14 1.68
CA TYR A 178 9.80 -8.57 2.88
C TYR A 178 11.16 -9.21 3.16
N ALA A 179 12.02 -8.48 3.84
CA ALA A 179 13.21 -9.01 4.48
C ALA A 179 13.29 -8.47 5.91
N ARG A 180 13.50 -9.36 6.89
CA ARG A 180 13.78 -8.99 8.27
C ARG A 180 15.23 -8.47 8.34
N ILE A 181 15.42 -7.32 8.97
CA ILE A 181 16.74 -6.67 9.08
C ILE A 181 17.02 -6.27 10.53
N GLN A 182 18.31 -6.12 10.87
CA GLN A 182 18.69 -5.54 12.17
C GLN A 182 18.12 -4.11 12.30
N PRO A 183 17.46 -3.77 13.43
CA PRO A 183 16.89 -2.44 13.65
C PRO A 183 17.96 -1.42 14.05
N GLN A 184 18.95 -1.20 13.20
CA GLN A 184 20.06 -0.26 13.46
C GLN A 184 20.22 0.81 12.37
N TRP A 185 19.52 0.67 11.25
CA TRP A 185 19.57 1.64 10.15
C TRP A 185 18.39 2.60 10.21
N PRO A 186 18.61 3.92 10.07
CA PRO A 186 17.51 4.87 9.97
C PRO A 186 16.74 4.66 8.65
N PHE A 187 15.48 5.08 8.59
CA PHE A 187 14.64 5.02 7.39
C PHE A 187 15.33 5.44 6.08
N ALA A 188 16.19 6.47 6.12
CA ALA A 188 16.91 6.93 4.92
C ALA A 188 17.83 5.86 4.33
N LYS A 189 18.47 5.03 5.17
CA LYS A 189 19.34 3.93 4.76
C LYS A 189 18.53 2.71 4.29
N VAL A 190 17.44 2.37 4.99
CA VAL A 190 16.54 1.29 4.58
C VAL A 190 15.90 1.60 3.22
N ARG A 191 15.44 2.84 3.02
CA ARG A 191 14.92 3.29 1.73
C ARG A 191 15.98 3.27 0.63
N LEU A 192 17.23 3.67 0.91
CA LEU A 192 18.32 3.58 -0.06
C LEU A 192 18.60 2.12 -0.45
N ALA A 193 18.59 1.20 0.50
CA ALA A 193 18.73 -0.22 0.22
C ALA A 193 17.58 -0.74 -0.66
N ALA A 194 16.33 -0.38 -0.36
CA ALA A 194 15.18 -0.74 -1.20
C ALA A 194 15.25 -0.12 -2.61
N GLU A 195 15.71 1.13 -2.74
CA GLU A 195 15.95 1.78 -4.03
C GLU A 195 17.07 1.07 -4.81
N THR A 196 18.06 0.53 -4.12
CA THR A 196 19.14 -0.27 -4.72
C THR A 196 18.60 -1.60 -5.25
N VAL A 197 17.74 -2.28 -4.48
CA VAL A 197 17.02 -3.49 -4.94
C VAL A 197 16.20 -3.17 -6.19
N ALA A 198 15.41 -2.09 -6.17
CA ALA A 198 14.60 -1.67 -7.31
C ALA A 198 15.43 -1.44 -8.58
N ARG A 199 16.59 -0.77 -8.46
CA ARG A 199 17.50 -0.52 -9.58
C ARG A 199 18.17 -1.81 -10.08
N ALA A 200 18.58 -2.70 -9.18
CA ALA A 200 19.16 -3.98 -9.56
C ALA A 200 18.15 -4.86 -10.31
N VAL A 201 16.88 -4.87 -9.87
CA VAL A 201 15.79 -5.55 -10.58
C VAL A 201 15.55 -4.93 -11.96
N GLU A 202 15.46 -3.60 -12.06
CA GLU A 202 15.33 -2.90 -13.37
C GLU A 202 16.51 -3.20 -14.31
N LEU A 203 17.74 -3.33 -13.80
CA LEU A 203 18.90 -3.70 -14.61
C LEU A 203 18.83 -5.14 -15.14
N LYS A 204 18.29 -6.07 -14.35
CA LYS A 204 18.15 -7.48 -14.75
C LYS A 204 17.00 -7.69 -15.75
N VAL A 205 15.87 -7.00 -15.57
CA VAL A 205 14.66 -7.15 -16.39
C VAL A 205 14.05 -5.79 -16.82
N PRO A 206 14.78 -4.97 -17.60
CA PRO A 206 14.41 -3.58 -17.90
C PRO A 206 13.12 -3.42 -18.71
N ASP A 207 12.73 -4.46 -19.46
CA ASP A 207 11.55 -4.48 -20.30
C ASP A 207 10.25 -4.65 -19.51
N ILE A 208 10.33 -5.22 -18.29
CA ILE A 208 9.15 -5.54 -17.46
C ILE A 208 9.19 -4.94 -16.05
N ALA A 209 10.33 -4.40 -15.59
CA ALA A 209 10.46 -3.73 -14.31
C ALA A 209 10.99 -2.30 -14.45
N THR A 210 10.66 -1.44 -13.50
CA THR A 210 11.20 -0.08 -13.47
C THR A 210 11.32 0.50 -12.06
N ALA A 211 12.39 1.27 -11.82
CA ALA A 211 12.58 2.09 -10.62
C ALA A 211 12.38 3.59 -10.91
N ARG A 212 11.79 3.93 -12.07
CA ARG A 212 11.61 5.33 -12.50
C ARG A 212 10.65 6.08 -11.57
N TRP A 213 11.11 7.26 -11.13
CA TRP A 213 10.37 8.09 -10.18
C TRP A 213 9.01 8.52 -10.72
N TRP A 214 8.97 8.99 -11.97
CA TRP A 214 7.79 9.60 -12.58
C TRP A 214 6.87 8.55 -13.17
N LYS A 215 5.58 8.59 -12.81
CA LYS A 215 4.58 7.62 -13.23
C LYS A 215 4.47 7.54 -14.75
N GLU A 216 4.56 8.68 -15.43
CA GLU A 216 4.53 8.80 -16.89
C GLU A 216 5.73 8.14 -17.61
N GLU A 217 6.85 7.90 -16.91
CA GLU A 217 8.06 7.26 -17.47
C GLU A 217 8.06 5.73 -17.28
N ARG A 218 7.07 5.19 -16.57
CA ARG A 218 7.05 3.77 -16.19
C ARG A 218 6.57 2.86 -17.32
N GLY A 219 5.69 3.34 -18.19
CA GLY A 219 5.10 2.52 -19.26
C GLY A 219 4.34 1.30 -18.71
N GLU A 220 4.30 0.22 -19.49
CA GLU A 220 3.67 -1.05 -19.13
C GLU A 220 4.63 -1.98 -18.35
N ARG A 221 5.25 -1.46 -17.29
CA ARG A 221 6.22 -2.19 -16.45
C ARG A 221 5.78 -2.26 -14.99
N VAL A 222 6.26 -3.26 -14.26
CA VAL A 222 6.12 -3.37 -12.81
C VAL A 222 6.99 -2.30 -12.16
N PHE A 223 6.37 -1.38 -11.43
CA PHE A 223 7.10 -0.41 -10.64
C PHE A 223 7.54 -1.04 -9.32
N VAL A 224 8.85 -1.04 -9.04
CA VAL A 224 9.38 -1.48 -7.76
C VAL A 224 9.38 -0.28 -6.80
N ASP A 225 8.31 -0.13 -6.01
CA ASP A 225 8.08 1.06 -5.18
C ASP A 225 8.94 1.08 -3.91
N PHE A 226 10.18 1.52 -4.06
CA PHE A 226 11.10 1.72 -2.94
C PHE A 226 10.64 2.81 -1.94
N ASN A 227 9.71 3.69 -2.31
CA ASN A 227 9.26 4.76 -1.40
C ASN A 227 8.39 4.23 -0.26
N GLN A 228 7.88 3.00 -0.33
CA GLN A 228 7.19 2.36 0.80
C GLN A 228 8.07 2.20 2.05
N ASN A 229 9.39 2.31 1.89
CA ASN A 229 10.37 2.30 3.00
C ASN A 229 10.67 3.70 3.55
N ALA A 230 9.99 4.74 3.08
CA ALA A 230 10.09 6.08 3.67
C ALA A 230 9.30 6.15 4.99
N LYS A 231 9.72 7.06 5.90
CA LYS A 231 8.97 7.34 7.13
C LYS A 231 7.53 7.79 6.81
N ASP A 232 6.56 7.37 7.62
CA ASP A 232 5.11 7.61 7.42
C ASP A 232 4.49 6.89 6.21
N ARG A 233 5.18 5.89 5.64
CA ARG A 233 4.58 4.96 4.68
C ARG A 233 4.28 3.64 5.37
N THR A 234 3.08 3.15 5.09
CA THR A 234 2.57 1.91 5.67
C THR A 234 2.08 1.01 4.55
N VAL A 235 2.23 -0.29 4.78
CA VAL A 235 1.92 -1.34 3.81
C VAL A 235 0.97 -2.31 4.50
N ALA A 236 -0.03 -2.81 3.77
CA ALA A 236 -0.98 -3.79 4.31
C ALA A 236 -0.22 -5.00 4.88
N SER A 237 -0.53 -5.37 6.12
CA SER A 237 0.17 -6.44 6.84
C SER A 237 -0.09 -7.82 6.22
N ALA A 238 0.78 -8.78 6.55
CA ALA A 238 0.46 -10.20 6.37
C ALA A 238 -0.90 -10.53 7.00
N TYR A 239 -1.68 -11.36 6.30
CA TYR A 239 -3.04 -11.77 6.65
C TYR A 239 -4.09 -10.64 6.73
N SER A 240 -3.75 -9.40 6.38
CA SER A 240 -4.73 -8.32 6.34
C SER A 240 -5.74 -8.57 5.23
N VAL A 241 -7.02 -8.58 5.59
CA VAL A 241 -8.11 -8.50 4.60
C VAL A 241 -8.04 -7.15 3.88
N ARG A 242 -8.31 -7.14 2.59
CA ARG A 242 -8.31 -5.95 1.73
C ARG A 242 -9.75 -5.60 1.38
N ALA A 243 -10.00 -4.32 1.17
CA ALA A 243 -11.32 -3.81 0.78
C ALA A 243 -11.61 -4.03 -0.71
N THR A 244 -11.58 -5.30 -1.13
CA THR A 244 -12.01 -5.77 -2.45
C THR A 244 -13.38 -6.44 -2.33
N PRO A 245 -14.19 -6.50 -3.40
CA PRO A 245 -15.53 -7.09 -3.34
C PRO A 245 -15.56 -8.54 -2.82
N ASP A 246 -14.52 -9.31 -3.14
CA ASP A 246 -14.31 -10.70 -2.76
C ASP A 246 -13.59 -10.89 -1.41
N ALA A 247 -13.34 -9.81 -0.65
CA ALA A 247 -12.65 -9.85 0.64
C ALA A 247 -11.30 -10.59 0.58
N ARG A 248 -10.48 -10.28 -0.45
CA ARG A 248 -9.14 -10.83 -0.63
C ARG A 248 -8.23 -10.54 0.55
N VAL A 249 -7.24 -11.41 0.73
CA VAL A 249 -6.27 -11.33 1.81
C VAL A 249 -4.87 -11.07 1.26
N SER A 250 -4.11 -10.18 1.91
CA SER A 250 -2.67 -10.05 1.72
C SER A 250 -1.96 -11.28 2.29
N THR A 251 -1.73 -12.31 1.48
CA THR A 251 -1.46 -13.66 1.98
C THR A 251 0.00 -14.05 1.85
N PRO A 252 0.71 -14.36 2.96
CA PRO A 252 2.04 -14.96 2.94
C PRO A 252 2.10 -16.25 2.15
N LEU A 253 3.18 -16.41 1.39
CA LEU A 253 3.42 -17.57 0.54
C LEU A 253 4.78 -18.20 0.84
N ARG A 254 4.91 -19.47 0.50
CA ARG A 254 6.19 -20.14 0.24
C ARG A 254 6.64 -19.80 -1.18
N TRP A 255 7.94 -19.86 -1.46
CA TRP A 255 8.44 -19.52 -2.79
C TRP A 255 8.05 -20.51 -3.89
N ASP A 256 7.87 -21.78 -3.54
CA ASP A 256 7.50 -22.86 -4.47
C ASP A 256 6.06 -22.75 -5.02
N GLU A 257 5.18 -22.01 -4.35
CA GLU A 257 3.81 -21.74 -4.82
C GLU A 257 3.67 -20.40 -5.59
N VAL A 258 4.69 -19.53 -5.60
CA VAL A 258 4.58 -18.17 -6.19
C VAL A 258 4.24 -18.21 -7.68
N ASP A 259 4.85 -19.10 -8.45
CA ASP A 259 4.62 -19.20 -9.90
C ASP A 259 3.17 -19.57 -10.26
N GLY A 260 2.56 -20.41 -9.43
CA GLY A 260 1.20 -20.90 -9.60
C GLY A 260 0.13 -20.04 -8.94
N CYS A 261 0.50 -19.10 -8.06
CA CYS A 261 -0.47 -18.42 -7.22
C CYS A 261 -1.35 -17.45 -8.02
N ARG A 262 -2.58 -17.24 -7.53
CA ARG A 262 -3.52 -16.23 -8.01
C ARG A 262 -4.10 -15.50 -6.80
N PRO A 263 -4.05 -14.15 -6.73
CA PRO A 263 -4.55 -13.41 -5.58
C PRO A 263 -6.02 -13.71 -5.23
N GLU A 264 -6.84 -13.97 -6.24
CA GLU A 264 -8.26 -14.29 -6.12
C GLU A 264 -8.52 -15.58 -5.33
N ALA A 265 -7.53 -16.49 -5.27
CA ALA A 265 -7.65 -17.73 -4.50
C ALA A 265 -7.54 -17.49 -2.98
N PHE A 266 -7.02 -16.34 -2.56
CA PHE A 266 -6.78 -16.03 -1.15
C PHE A 266 -7.80 -15.01 -0.63
N THR A 267 -8.85 -15.52 0.01
CA THR A 267 -9.94 -14.73 0.57
C THR A 267 -10.14 -15.06 2.03
N ILE A 268 -10.94 -14.25 2.71
CA ILE A 268 -11.39 -14.52 4.07
C ILE A 268 -12.01 -15.92 4.24
N ALA A 269 -12.58 -16.49 3.18
CA ALA A 269 -13.21 -17.81 3.20
C ALA A 269 -12.23 -18.97 2.98
N THR A 270 -11.09 -18.74 2.32
CA THR A 270 -10.16 -19.80 1.91
C THR A 270 -8.88 -19.85 2.70
N VAL A 271 -8.42 -18.70 3.21
CA VAL A 271 -7.16 -18.59 3.97
C VAL A 271 -7.19 -19.32 5.32
N PRO A 272 -8.29 -19.36 6.10
CA PRO A 272 -8.32 -20.10 7.37
C PRO A 272 -7.97 -21.58 7.25
N ASP A 273 -8.61 -22.30 6.32
CA ASP A 273 -8.36 -23.73 6.10
C ASP A 273 -6.92 -23.97 5.64
N ARG A 274 -6.43 -23.11 4.73
CA ARG A 274 -5.04 -23.15 4.28
C ARG A 274 -4.06 -22.95 5.44
N PHE A 275 -4.30 -21.98 6.31
CA PHE A 275 -3.45 -21.70 7.47
C PHE A 275 -3.43 -22.87 8.44
N ALA A 276 -4.60 -23.49 8.70
CA ALA A 276 -4.70 -24.68 9.54
C ALA A 276 -3.95 -25.89 8.93
N GLU A 277 -3.93 -26.02 7.61
CA GLU A 277 -3.26 -27.13 6.91
C GLU A 277 -1.73 -26.98 6.89
N ILE A 278 -1.22 -25.80 6.54
CA ILE A 278 0.22 -25.64 6.24
C ILE A 278 0.99 -24.75 7.23
N GLY A 279 0.28 -24.16 8.20
CA GLY A 279 0.83 -23.15 9.09
C GLY A 279 1.10 -21.82 8.39
N ASP A 280 1.96 -21.01 9.00
CA ASP A 280 2.37 -19.72 8.44
C ASP A 280 3.64 -19.86 7.59
N PRO A 281 3.60 -19.56 6.28
CA PRO A 281 4.79 -19.53 5.45
C PRO A 281 5.88 -18.57 5.93
N TRP A 282 5.57 -17.60 6.78
CA TRP A 282 6.51 -16.62 7.34
C TRP A 282 6.96 -16.91 8.78
N GLU A 283 6.67 -18.10 9.33
CA GLU A 283 7.01 -18.45 10.72
C GLU A 283 8.48 -18.17 11.08
N GLY A 284 9.41 -18.45 10.16
CA GLY A 284 10.85 -18.26 10.38
C GLY A 284 11.38 -16.83 10.24
N MET A 285 10.56 -15.86 9.82
CA MET A 285 11.02 -14.51 9.45
C MET A 285 11.80 -13.79 10.54
N ASP A 286 11.35 -13.88 11.81
CA ASP A 286 12.00 -13.20 12.94
C ASP A 286 13.31 -13.88 13.37
N THR A 287 13.61 -15.07 12.85
CA THR A 287 14.87 -15.80 13.11
C THR A 287 15.91 -15.65 12.00
N THR A 288 15.52 -15.12 10.84
CA THR A 288 16.41 -14.91 9.67
C THR A 288 16.70 -13.41 9.50
N VAL A 289 17.36 -12.81 10.48
CA VAL A 289 17.66 -11.37 10.48
C VAL A 289 18.88 -11.09 9.59
N GLY A 290 18.69 -10.30 8.54
CA GLY A 290 19.75 -9.91 7.62
C GLY A 290 20.37 -8.53 7.91
N GLU A 291 21.43 -8.21 7.17
CA GLU A 291 22.12 -6.93 7.22
C GLU A 291 21.99 -6.16 5.90
N LEU A 292 22.07 -4.83 5.95
CA LEU A 292 21.94 -3.98 4.75
C LEU A 292 23.28 -3.60 4.12
N ASP A 293 24.41 -3.98 4.71
CA ASP A 293 25.74 -3.54 4.28
C ASP A 293 26.06 -3.85 2.82
N ALA A 294 25.71 -5.04 2.34
CA ALA A 294 25.90 -5.44 0.95
C ALA A 294 25.11 -4.56 -0.02
N LEU A 295 23.82 -4.33 0.25
CA LEU A 295 22.98 -3.42 -0.56
C LEU A 295 23.48 -1.97 -0.49
N LEU A 296 23.93 -1.52 0.68
CA LEU A 296 24.47 -0.17 0.85
C LEU A 296 25.84 0.00 0.16
N ALA A 297 26.62 -1.07 0.00
CA ALA A 297 27.83 -1.08 -0.82
C ALA A 297 27.47 -0.98 -2.30
N LEU A 298 26.54 -1.80 -2.79
CA LEU A 298 26.03 -1.72 -4.16
C LEU A 298 25.45 -0.34 -4.49
N ALA A 299 24.76 0.29 -3.53
CA ALA A 299 24.25 1.66 -3.68
C ALA A 299 25.35 2.68 -3.99
N LYS A 300 26.56 2.50 -3.42
CA LYS A 300 27.72 3.36 -3.69
C LYS A 300 28.26 3.11 -5.10
N GLU A 301 28.31 1.85 -5.53
CA GLU A 301 28.80 1.45 -6.86
C GLU A 301 27.88 1.94 -7.97
N LEU A 302 26.57 1.78 -7.80
CA LEU A 302 25.57 2.28 -8.74
C LEU A 302 25.49 3.81 -8.80
N GLY A 303 26.13 4.51 -7.85
CA GLY A 303 26.06 5.97 -7.74
C GLY A 303 24.67 6.48 -7.38
N PRO A 304 24.49 7.81 -7.29
CA PRO A 304 23.19 8.40 -6.99
C PRO A 304 22.20 8.06 -8.10
N ALA A 305 20.97 7.70 -7.73
CA ALA A 305 19.90 7.63 -8.70
C ALA A 305 19.72 8.98 -9.41
N GLU A 306 19.23 8.96 -10.65
CA GLU A 306 18.81 10.18 -11.32
C GLU A 306 17.83 10.93 -10.41
N LYS A 307 18.27 12.06 -9.88
CA LYS A 307 17.42 12.89 -9.04
C LYS A 307 16.24 13.33 -9.90
N ALA A 308 15.04 13.31 -9.33
CA ALA A 308 13.95 14.14 -9.82
C ALA A 308 14.51 15.56 -10.09
N PRO A 309 14.49 16.06 -11.33
CA PRO A 309 15.18 17.30 -11.66
C PRO A 309 14.65 18.44 -10.78
N LYS A 310 15.56 19.18 -10.14
CA LYS A 310 15.25 20.42 -9.44
C LYS A 310 15.31 21.57 -10.45
N GLY A 311 14.15 22.05 -10.91
CA GLY A 311 13.99 23.29 -11.70
C GLY A 311 12.56 23.36 -12.28
N ALA A 312 11.68 24.27 -11.85
CA ALA A 312 11.66 25.74 -11.97
C ALA A 312 11.17 26.22 -13.35
N SER A 313 9.84 26.21 -13.53
CA SER A 313 9.14 27.28 -14.23
C SER A 313 8.96 28.47 -13.27
N HIS A 314 8.58 29.65 -13.79
CA HIS A 314 8.44 30.95 -13.08
C HIS A 314 7.52 30.91 -11.83
N ASP A 315 6.82 29.80 -11.62
CA ASP A 315 5.82 29.42 -10.62
C ASP A 315 6.18 28.14 -9.81
N GLY A 316 7.38 27.59 -9.99
CA GLY A 316 7.93 26.49 -9.18
C GLY A 316 7.45 25.08 -9.54
N ARG A 317 6.68 24.88 -10.63
CA ARG A 317 6.27 23.55 -11.12
C ARG A 317 7.23 23.03 -12.19
N ARG A 318 7.53 21.72 -12.17
CA ARG A 318 8.34 21.02 -13.19
C ARG A 318 7.52 20.87 -14.47
N GLN A 319 8.15 21.08 -15.62
CA GLN A 319 7.65 20.64 -16.92
C GLN A 319 8.02 19.15 -17.11
N SER A 320 7.02 18.28 -17.31
CA SER A 320 7.29 16.87 -17.60
C SER A 320 8.00 16.74 -18.96
N SER A 321 8.89 15.76 -19.09
CA SER A 321 9.47 15.36 -20.38
C SER A 321 8.44 14.68 -21.30
N MET A 322 7.35 14.19 -20.72
CA MET A 322 6.25 13.56 -21.45
C MET A 322 5.19 14.60 -21.83
N PRO A 323 4.50 14.45 -22.98
CA PRO A 323 3.44 15.36 -23.41
C PRO A 323 2.16 15.15 -22.60
N LEU A 324 2.17 15.57 -21.34
CA LEU A 324 1.08 15.41 -20.38
C LEU A 324 0.07 16.55 -20.43
N ILE A 325 -1.20 16.20 -20.38
CA ILE A 325 -2.31 17.12 -20.10
C ILE A 325 -3.08 16.66 -18.85
N GLU A 326 -3.63 17.61 -18.11
CA GLU A 326 -4.50 17.38 -16.95
C GLU A 326 -5.96 17.53 -17.35
N ILE A 327 -6.79 16.55 -17.03
CA ILE A 327 -8.19 16.51 -17.46
C ILE A 327 -9.12 17.01 -16.36
N ALA A 328 -8.90 16.55 -15.12
CA ALA A 328 -9.75 16.87 -13.99
C ALA A 328 -9.08 16.62 -12.63
N LYS A 329 -9.56 17.34 -11.61
CA LYS A 329 -9.43 17.01 -10.20
C LYS A 329 -10.81 16.83 -9.60
N THR A 330 -11.06 15.72 -8.94
CA THR A 330 -12.38 15.33 -8.45
C THR A 330 -12.32 14.83 -7.02
N LYS A 331 -13.47 14.80 -6.35
CA LYS A 331 -13.58 14.30 -4.98
C LYS A 331 -13.60 12.79 -4.96
N THR A 332 -14.28 12.18 -5.94
CA THR A 332 -14.43 10.72 -6.02
C THR A 332 -13.78 10.15 -7.28
N LYS A 333 -13.49 8.85 -7.24
CA LYS A 333 -12.90 8.13 -8.38
C LYS A 333 -13.87 8.09 -9.57
N ASP A 334 -15.16 7.92 -9.30
CA ASP A 334 -16.19 7.82 -10.33
C ASP A 334 -16.36 9.13 -11.07
N GLU A 335 -16.32 10.27 -10.37
CA GLU A 335 -16.27 11.60 -10.99
C GLU A 335 -15.05 11.76 -11.90
N ALA A 336 -13.88 11.26 -11.48
CA ALA A 336 -12.67 11.32 -12.29
C ALA A 336 -12.79 10.47 -13.56
N MET A 337 -13.37 9.27 -13.46
CA MET A 337 -13.61 8.41 -14.62
C MET A 337 -14.64 9.03 -15.57
N ALA A 338 -15.73 9.59 -15.05
CA ALA A 338 -16.73 10.28 -15.86
C ALA A 338 -16.12 11.49 -16.60
N ALA A 339 -15.25 12.26 -15.94
CA ALA A 339 -14.53 13.36 -16.59
C ALA A 339 -13.60 12.86 -17.71
N LEU A 340 -12.91 11.74 -17.50
CA LEU A 340 -12.08 11.13 -18.55
C LEU A 340 -12.92 10.71 -19.77
N ASP A 341 -14.09 10.12 -19.55
CA ASP A 341 -14.97 9.68 -20.63
C ASP A 341 -15.51 10.87 -21.43
N VAL A 342 -15.91 11.96 -20.76
CA VAL A 342 -16.29 13.22 -21.43
C VAL A 342 -15.14 13.78 -22.27
N TRP A 343 -13.89 13.72 -21.77
CA TRP A 343 -12.73 14.14 -22.55
C TRP A 343 -12.49 13.24 -23.78
N ARG A 344 -12.64 11.93 -23.64
CA ARG A 344 -12.52 10.98 -24.76
C ARG A 344 -13.55 11.22 -25.85
N GLU A 345 -14.78 11.56 -25.48
CA GLU A 345 -15.84 11.93 -26.43
C GLU A 345 -15.52 13.23 -27.19
N ARG A 346 -14.84 14.19 -26.55
CA ARG A 346 -14.36 15.42 -27.21
C ARG A 346 -13.18 15.18 -28.15
N HIS A 347 -12.32 14.21 -27.84
CA HIS A 347 -11.12 13.90 -28.62
C HIS A 347 -11.07 12.45 -29.11
N PRO A 348 -12.03 11.98 -29.92
CA PRO A 348 -12.17 10.56 -30.26
C PRO A 348 -10.98 10.01 -31.07
N ALA A 349 -10.35 10.84 -31.92
CA ALA A 349 -9.16 10.43 -32.68
C ALA A 349 -7.94 10.23 -31.78
N VAL A 350 -7.77 11.09 -30.78
CA VAL A 350 -6.69 11.02 -29.78
C VAL A 350 -6.93 9.83 -28.86
N ALA A 351 -8.15 9.67 -28.34
CA ALA A 351 -8.52 8.62 -27.41
C ALA A 351 -8.26 7.20 -27.97
N ARG A 352 -8.45 6.98 -29.28
CA ARG A 352 -8.17 5.69 -29.94
C ARG A 352 -6.69 5.31 -29.97
N ARG A 353 -5.79 6.28 -29.82
CA ARG A 353 -4.34 6.07 -29.81
C ARG A 353 -3.77 5.89 -28.41
N LEU A 354 -4.58 6.13 -27.37
CA LEU A 354 -4.12 5.98 -25.99
C LEU A 354 -4.04 4.52 -25.60
N GLU A 355 -2.92 4.16 -25.00
CA GLU A 355 -2.73 2.89 -24.32
C GLU A 355 -3.20 3.00 -22.85
N PRO A 356 -3.47 1.87 -22.15
CA PRO A 356 -3.84 1.91 -20.74
C PRO A 356 -2.84 2.70 -19.87
N ALA A 357 -1.53 2.59 -20.14
CA ALA A 357 -0.48 3.29 -19.41
C ALA A 357 -0.48 4.81 -19.61
N ASP A 358 -1.12 5.31 -20.68
CA ASP A 358 -1.24 6.75 -20.93
C ASP A 358 -2.25 7.44 -20.02
N VAL A 359 -3.16 6.67 -19.43
CA VAL A 359 -4.21 7.19 -18.55
C VAL A 359 -3.73 7.17 -17.10
N LEU A 360 -3.38 8.35 -16.59
CA LEU A 360 -2.86 8.52 -15.24
C LEU A 360 -3.97 8.96 -14.29
N LEU A 361 -4.63 7.99 -13.68
CA LEU A 361 -5.55 8.21 -12.56
C LEU A 361 -4.77 8.16 -11.23
N ASP A 362 -4.65 9.30 -10.55
CA ASP A 362 -3.88 9.44 -9.31
C ASP A 362 -4.82 9.67 -8.12
N GLY A 363 -4.79 8.76 -7.14
CA GLY A 363 -5.42 8.97 -5.83
C GLY A 363 -4.48 9.73 -4.91
N MET A 364 -4.87 10.94 -4.52
CA MET A 364 -4.07 11.87 -3.75
C MET A 364 -4.62 12.00 -2.33
N ARG A 365 -3.74 12.00 -1.32
CA ARG A 365 -4.15 12.18 0.08
C ARG A 365 -4.44 13.66 0.35
N GLY A 366 -5.66 13.98 0.73
CA GLY A 366 -6.06 15.27 1.29
C GLY A 366 -5.93 15.32 2.81
N PRO A 367 -6.49 16.34 3.48
CA PRO A 367 -6.38 16.50 4.93
C PRO A 367 -7.05 15.37 5.73
N SER A 368 -8.18 14.88 5.23
CA SER A 368 -8.98 13.82 5.90
C SER A 368 -9.64 12.84 4.94
N SER A 369 -9.47 13.00 3.63
CA SER A 369 -10.03 12.15 2.59
C SER A 369 -9.07 11.97 1.41
N ILE A 370 -9.35 11.02 0.53
CA ILE A 370 -8.69 10.91 -0.78
C ILE A 370 -9.41 11.86 -1.77
N TRP A 371 -8.68 12.36 -2.75
CA TRP A 371 -9.21 13.02 -3.94
C TRP A 371 -8.47 12.50 -5.17
N TYR A 372 -9.00 12.71 -6.36
CA TYR A 372 -8.47 12.09 -7.58
C TYR A 372 -8.06 13.13 -8.61
N ARG A 373 -6.98 12.84 -9.33
CA ARG A 373 -6.53 13.63 -10.48
C ARG A 373 -6.39 12.73 -11.70
N VAL A 374 -6.88 13.19 -12.84
CA VAL A 374 -6.77 12.51 -14.13
C VAL A 374 -5.82 13.29 -15.01
N ARG A 375 -4.78 12.62 -15.52
CA ARG A 375 -3.89 13.14 -16.56
C ARG A 375 -3.81 12.15 -17.72
N VAL A 376 -3.53 12.65 -18.91
CA VAL A 376 -3.32 11.84 -20.11
C VAL A 376 -1.92 12.12 -20.65
N ASN A 377 -1.15 11.06 -20.90
CA ASN A 377 0.12 11.12 -21.60
C ASN A 377 -0.11 10.94 -23.10
N LEU A 378 0.22 11.95 -23.89
CA LEU A 378 0.01 11.93 -25.34
C LEU A 378 1.21 11.34 -26.11
N GLN A 379 2.00 10.48 -25.47
CA GLN A 379 3.23 9.92 -26.06
C GLN A 379 2.96 9.12 -27.34
N HIS A 380 1.84 8.39 -27.38
CA HIS A 380 1.40 7.61 -28.55
C HIS A 380 0.61 8.44 -29.58
N VAL A 381 0.43 9.74 -29.34
CA VAL A 381 -0.26 10.66 -30.24
C VAL A 381 0.79 11.45 -31.03
N PRO A 382 0.72 11.48 -32.38
CA PRO A 382 1.60 12.29 -33.20
C PRO A 382 1.58 13.75 -32.77
N GLU A 383 2.74 14.41 -32.73
CA GLU A 383 2.88 15.77 -32.17
C GLU A 383 1.89 16.78 -32.77
N ALA A 384 1.65 16.70 -34.09
CA ALA A 384 0.71 17.57 -34.81
C ALA A 384 -0.77 17.32 -34.46
N GLU A 385 -1.10 16.18 -33.85
CA GLU A 385 -2.47 15.78 -33.46
C GLU A 385 -2.71 15.94 -31.95
N ARG A 386 -1.71 16.37 -31.17
CA ARG A 386 -1.82 16.51 -29.72
C ARG A 386 -2.73 17.70 -29.37
N PRO A 387 -3.82 17.49 -28.61
CA PRO A 387 -4.60 18.61 -28.10
C PRO A 387 -3.78 19.41 -27.08
N PRO A 388 -3.95 20.74 -27.01
CA PRO A 388 -3.34 21.54 -25.97
C PRO A 388 -3.99 21.25 -24.60
N GLN A 389 -3.38 21.76 -23.53
CA GLN A 389 -4.03 21.78 -22.22
C GLN A 389 -5.30 22.62 -22.27
N GLU A 390 -6.46 22.00 -22.01
CA GLU A 390 -7.75 22.68 -21.89
C GLU A 390 -8.05 23.09 -20.44
N ALA A 391 -9.16 23.80 -20.21
CA ALA A 391 -9.68 23.99 -18.86
C ALA A 391 -10.08 22.64 -18.25
N LEU A 392 -9.83 22.45 -16.95
CA LEU A 392 -10.19 21.21 -16.26
C LEU A 392 -11.71 21.02 -16.28
N LEU A 393 -12.16 19.80 -16.59
CA LEU A 393 -13.57 19.45 -16.58
C LEU A 393 -14.17 19.51 -15.16
N ALA A 394 -13.33 19.31 -14.15
CA ALA A 394 -13.61 19.56 -12.74
C ALA A 394 -12.30 20.00 -12.06
N ASP A 395 -12.38 20.98 -11.14
CA ASP A 395 -11.21 21.48 -10.39
C ASP A 395 -11.48 21.44 -8.87
N TYR A 396 -11.69 20.23 -8.34
CA TYR A 396 -11.87 20.03 -6.91
C TYR A 396 -10.59 20.38 -6.13
N ASN A 397 -10.74 21.23 -5.10
CA ASN A 397 -9.67 21.56 -4.17
C ASN A 397 -9.99 21.01 -2.76
N PRO A 398 -9.29 19.97 -2.27
CA PRO A 398 -9.54 19.38 -0.96
C PRO A 398 -9.16 20.31 0.22
N TRP A 399 -8.55 21.46 -0.06
CA TRP A 399 -8.05 22.40 0.95
C TRP A 399 -8.89 23.68 1.08
N GLU A 400 -9.87 23.91 0.20
CA GLU A 400 -10.62 25.18 0.09
C GLU A 400 -11.34 25.58 1.40
N HIS A 401 -11.61 24.62 2.29
CA HIS A 401 -12.25 24.85 3.59
C HIS A 401 -11.45 24.28 4.78
N TYR A 402 -10.20 23.87 4.58
CA TYR A 402 -9.39 23.29 5.64
C TYR A 402 -8.80 24.38 6.55
N ARG A 403 -9.13 24.35 7.84
CA ARG A 403 -8.66 25.32 8.86
C ARG A 403 -7.59 24.75 9.80
N GLY A 404 -6.91 23.66 9.42
CA GLY A 404 -5.88 23.04 10.26
C GLY A 404 -4.54 23.79 10.22
N ALA A 405 -3.73 23.61 11.27
CA ALA A 405 -2.46 24.32 11.49
C ALA A 405 -1.40 24.18 10.37
N GLN A 406 -1.59 23.24 9.43
CA GLN A 406 -0.69 23.01 8.29
C GLN A 406 -0.74 24.10 7.21
N TRP A 407 -1.68 25.06 7.29
CA TRP A 407 -1.84 26.13 6.29
C TRP A 407 -1.07 27.42 6.63
N LYS A 408 -0.36 27.48 7.76
CA LYS A 408 0.59 28.57 8.00
C LYS A 408 1.95 28.14 7.48
N HIS A 409 2.24 28.35 6.20
CA HIS A 409 3.54 28.74 5.63
C HIS A 409 3.43 29.02 4.15
#